data_AF-A0A7C7UMV3-F1
#
_entry.id   AF-A0A7C7UMV3-F1
#
_cell.length_a   1.000
_cell.length_b   1.000
_cell.length_c   1.000
_cell.angle_alpha   90.00
_cell.angle_beta   90.00
_cell.angle_gamma   90.00
#
_symmetry.space_group_name_H-M   'P 1'
#
loop_
_entity.id
_entity.type
_entity.pdbx_description
1 polymer ?
#
loop_
_entity_poly.entity_id
_entity_poly.type
_entity_poly.pdbx_seq_one_letter_code
_entity_poly.pdbx_strand_id
1 'polypeptide(L)' 'MEMTVEELRRRLGPLHRQQVLAWQRMSPARRLELAFQAYQFALDAVRLTERRRHPELSPDELAWHIVRRMQGDPKLGR' A
#
# COMPACT_ATOMS: atom_id res chain seq x y z
N MET A 1 -6.61 1.12 10.87
CA MET A 1 -7.66 2.12 10.54
C MET A 1 -8.20 1.74 9.18
N GLU A 2 -9.34 1.06 9.12
CA GLU A 2 -9.99 0.72 7.84
C GLU A 2 -10.45 2.01 7.18
N MET A 3 -9.78 2.40 6.10
CA MET A 3 -10.24 3.50 5.26
C MET A 3 -11.31 2.92 4.34
N THR A 4 -12.53 3.43 4.46
CA THR A 4 -13.64 2.97 3.62
C THR A 4 -13.38 3.32 2.16
N VAL A 5 -13.97 2.54 1.24
CA VAL A 5 -13.86 2.82 -0.21
C VAL A 5 -14.31 4.25 -0.54
N GLU A 6 -15.33 4.75 0.15
CA GLU A 6 -15.86 6.12 0.01
C GLU A 6 -14.85 7.19 0.45
N GLU A 7 -14.14 6.98 1.56
CA GLU A 7 -13.10 7.91 2.03
C GLU A 7 -11.90 7.97 1.08
N LEU A 8 -11.51 6.80 0.55
CA LEU A 8 -10.47 6.71 -0.46
C LEU A 8 -10.88 7.48 -1.73
N ARG A 9 -12.12 7.29 -2.18
CA ARG A 9 -12.69 7.98 -3.35
C ARG A 9 -12.68 9.50 -3.17
N ARG A 10 -13.07 9.98 -1.99
CA ARG A 10 -13.06 11.42 -1.66
C ARG A 10 -11.65 12.01 -1.67
N ARG A 11 -10.64 11.26 -1.19
CA ARG A 11 -9.24 11.71 -1.19
C ARG A 11 -8.59 11.71 -2.58
N LEU A 12 -8.90 10.70 -3.39
CA LEU A 12 -8.36 10.55 -4.74
C LEU A 12 -9.04 11.46 -5.77
N GLY A 13 -10.18 12.04 -5.41
CA GLY A 13 -10.97 12.88 -6.31
C GLY A 13 -11.74 12.05 -7.35
N PRO A 14 -12.39 12.73 -8.32
CA PRO A 14 -13.19 12.07 -9.33
C PRO A 14 -12.32 11.16 -10.21
N LEU A 15 -12.79 9.92 -10.43
CA LEU A 15 -12.12 8.97 -11.32
C LEU A 15 -12.18 9.48 -12.76
N HIS A 16 -11.03 9.52 -13.43
CA HIS A 16 -11.00 9.96 -14.81
C HIS A 16 -11.65 8.90 -15.72
N ARG A 17 -12.58 9.31 -16.58
CA ARG A 17 -13.36 8.39 -17.44
C ARG A 17 -12.46 7.44 -18.25
N GLN A 18 -11.32 7.93 -18.74
CA GLN A 18 -10.39 7.09 -19.51
C GLN A 18 -9.71 6.01 -18.66
N GLN A 19 -9.44 6.27 -17.37
CA GLN A 19 -8.87 5.27 -16.45
C GLN A 19 -9.87 4.14 -16.21
N VAL A 20 -11.15 4.48 -16.03
CA VAL A 20 -12.23 3.50 -15.87
C VAL A 20 -12.36 2.62 -17.12
N LEU A 21 -12.37 3.22 -18.31
CA LEU A 21 -12.44 2.47 -19.57
C LEU A 21 -11.20 1.59 -19.78
N ALA A 22 -10.01 2.09 -19.45
CA ALA A 22 -8.78 1.30 -19.51
C ALA A 22 -8.88 0.09 -18.56
N TRP A 23 -9.29 0.31 -17.31
CA TRP A 23 -9.48 -0.75 -16.32
C TRP A 23 -10.47 -1.81 -16.78
N GLN A 24 -11.61 -1.41 -17.35
CA GLN A 24 -12.64 -2.31 -17.86
C GLN A 24 -12.12 -3.22 -18.99
N ARG A 25 -11.24 -2.71 -19.86
CA ARG A 25 -10.64 -3.49 -20.96
C ARG A 25 -9.49 -4.40 -20.54
N MET A 26 -8.93 -4.22 -19.35
CA MET A 26 -7.85 -5.08 -18.86
C MET A 26 -8.35 -6.48 -18.53
N SER A 27 -7.54 -7.49 -18.89
CA SER A 27 -7.76 -8.86 -18.45
C SER A 27 -7.59 -8.98 -16.93
N PRO A 28 -8.21 -9.99 -16.30
CA PRO A 28 -8.01 -10.26 -14.87
C PRO A 28 -6.52 -10.41 -14.49
N ALA A 29 -5.72 -11.09 -15.33
CA ALA A 29 -4.29 -11.25 -15.11
C ALA A 29 -3.55 -9.89 -15.07
N ARG A 30 -3.87 -8.97 -15.98
CA ARG A 30 -3.25 -7.63 -16.00
C ARG A 30 -3.66 -6.79 -14.79
N ARG A 31 -4.91 -6.93 -14.33
CA ARG A 31 -5.35 -6.25 -13.09
C ARG A 31 -4.60 -6.77 -11.87
N LEU A 32 -4.38 -8.09 -11.78
CA LEU A 32 -3.62 -8.69 -10.70
C LEU A 32 -2.15 -8.24 -10.70
N GLU A 33 -1.53 -8.20 -11.89
CA GLU A 33 -0.18 -7.69 -12.06
C GLU A 33 -0.04 -6.24 -11.56
N LEU A 34 -0.97 -5.36 -11.95
CA LEU A 34 -1.00 -3.97 -11.46
C LEU A 34 -1.20 -3.90 -9.94
N ALA A 35 -2.06 -4.75 -9.37
CA ALA A 35 -2.26 -4.80 -7.92
C ALA A 35 -0.97 -5.20 -7.18
N PHE A 36 -0.23 -6.19 -7.69
CA PHE A 36 1.06 -6.58 -7.13
C PHE A 36 2.14 -5.49 -7.28
N GLN A 37 2.20 -4.82 -8.43
CA GLN A 37 3.10 -3.68 -8.63
C GLN A 37 2.78 -2.54 -7.65
N ALA A 38 1.50 -2.21 -7.47
CA ALA A 38 1.07 -1.19 -6.52
C ALA A 38 1.40 -1.57 -5.08
N TYR A 39 1.21 -2.85 -4.70
CA TYR A 39 1.59 -3.35 -3.39
C TYR A 39 3.10 -3.26 -3.13
N GLN A 40 3.92 -3.68 -4.11
CA GLN A 40 5.38 -3.60 -4.01
C GLN A 40 5.85 -2.15 -3.88
N PHE A 41 5.30 -1.24 -4.69
CA PHE A 41 5.58 0.18 -4.59
C PHE A 41 5.28 0.74 -3.20
N ALA A 42 4.10 0.42 -2.65
CA ALA A 42 3.73 0.85 -1.30
C ALA A 42 4.68 0.28 -0.24
N LEU A 43 5.04 -0.99 -0.34
CA LEU A 43 5.98 -1.64 0.57
C LEU A 43 7.36 -0.99 0.54
N ASP A 44 7.87 -0.64 -0.64
CA ASP A 44 9.18 0.01 -0.78
C ASP A 44 9.17 1.44 -0.23
N ALA A 45 8.08 2.19 -0.44
CA ALA A 45 7.89 3.49 0.17
C ALA A 45 7.83 3.41 1.71
N VAL A 46 7.14 2.40 2.27
CA VAL A 46 7.11 2.16 3.72
C VAL A 46 8.50 1.79 4.23
N ARG A 47 9.19 0.83 3.62
CA ARG A 47 10.57 0.45 3.97
C ARG A 47 11.50 1.65 4.03
N LEU A 48 11.47 2.50 3.00
CA LEU A 48 12.31 3.68 2.92
C LEU A 48 11.98 4.69 4.03
N THR A 49 10.70 4.94 4.26
CA THR A 49 10.28 5.93 5.26
C THR A 49 10.49 5.44 6.68
N GLU A 50 10.28 4.15 6.97
CA GLU A 50 10.56 3.55 8.28
C GLU A 50 12.06 3.56 8.58
N ARG A 51 12.92 3.13 7.64
CA ARG A 51 14.38 3.17 7.83
C ARG A 51 14.91 4.59 8.10
N ARG A 52 14.32 5.61 7.47
CA ARG A 52 14.70 7.02 7.71
C ARG A 52 14.22 7.54 9.07
N ARG A 53 13.06 7.08 9.55
CA ARG A 53 12.48 7.51 10.83
C ARG A 53 13.09 6.81 12.03
N HIS A 54 13.53 5.57 11.82
CA HIS A 54 14.03 4.68 12.85
C HIS A 54 15.41 4.10 12.48
N PRO A 55 16.43 4.96 12.29
CA PRO A 55 17.79 4.51 11.95
C PRO A 55 18.42 3.64 13.04
N GLU A 56 17.92 3.71 14.27
CA GLU A 56 18.38 2.97 15.44
C GLU A 56 17.92 1.51 15.48
N LEU A 57 16.85 1.16 14.77
CA LEU A 57 16.29 -0.18 14.82
C LEU A 57 17.20 -1.19 14.13
N SER A 58 17.31 -2.37 14.74
CA SER A 58 17.90 -3.52 14.06
C SER A 58 17.06 -3.92 12.83
N PRO A 59 17.65 -4.64 11.86
CA PRO A 59 16.92 -5.10 10.68
C PRO A 59 15.63 -5.88 10.99
N ASP A 60 15.64 -6.70 12.04
CA ASP A 60 14.49 -7.53 12.44
C ASP A 60 13.38 -6.70 13.09
N GLU A 61 13.73 -5.74 13.94
CA GLU A 61 12.76 -4.81 14.54
C GLU A 61 12.13 -3.91 13.48
N LEU A 62 12.93 -3.43 12.54
CA LEU A 62 12.47 -2.64 11.40
C LEU A 62 11.49 -3.45 10.53
N ALA A 63 11.75 -4.74 10.30
CA ALA A 63 10.86 -5.61 9.55
C ALA A 63 9.48 -5.73 10.22
N TRP A 64 9.43 -5.90 11.55
CA TRP A 64 8.17 -5.91 12.29
C TRP A 64 7.44 -4.57 12.26
N HIS A 65 8.17 -3.45 12.35
CA HIS A 65 7.60 -2.12 12.18
C HIS A 65 6.92 -1.94 10.81
N ILE A 66 7.59 -2.37 9.74
CA ILE A 66 7.04 -2.33 8.38
C ILE A 66 5.78 -3.19 8.28
N VAL A 67 5.80 -4.42 8.82
CA VAL A 67 4.64 -5.33 8.79
C VAL A 67 3.45 -4.72 9.53
N ARG A 68 3.64 -4.23 10.76
CA ARG A 68 2.58 -3.56 11.55
C ARG A 68 1.99 -2.38 10.80
N ARG A 69 2.83 -1.55 10.18
CA ARG A 69 2.38 -0.38 9.42
C ARG A 69 1.63 -0.77 8.15
N MET A 70 2.09 -1.78 7.41
CA MET A 70 1.42 -2.27 6.20
C MET A 70 0.06 -2.92 6.51
N GLN A 71 -0.03 -3.65 7.63
CA GLN A 71 -1.27 -4.30 8.06
C GLN A 71 -2.21 -3.35 8.83
N GLY A 72 -1.71 -2.18 9.25
CA GLY A 72 -2.48 -1.23 10.04
C GLY A 72 -2.81 -1.72 11.46
N ASP A 73 -2.08 -2.74 11.95
CA ASP A 73 -2.21 -3.32 13.29
C ASP A 73 -0.88 -3.15 14.05
N PRO A 74 -0.83 -2.28 15.06
CA PRO A 74 0.38 -2.03 15.83
C PRO A 74 0.78 -3.21 16.74
N LYS A 75 -0.11 -4.18 16.96
CA LYS A 75 0.13 -5.34 17.82
C LYS A 75 0.53 -6.59 17.05
N LEU A 76 0.67 -6.49 15.72
CA LEU A 76 0.95 -7.63 14.87
C LEU A 76 2.42 -8.07 15.02
N GLY A 77 2.64 -9.35 15.31
CA GLY A 77 3.96 -9.89 15.67
C GLY A 77 4.13 -10.08 17.18
N ARG A 78 5.36 -10.36 17.63
CA ARG A 78 5.70 -10.44 19.06
C ARG A 78 5.88 -9.06 19.68
#